data_AF-A0A0V0GJN7-F1
#
_entry.id   AF-A0A0V0GJN7-F1
#
_cell.length_a   1.000
_cell.length_b   1.000
_cell.length_c   1.000
_cell.angle_alpha   90.00
_cell.angle_beta   90.00
_cell.angle_gamma   90.00
#
_symmetry.space_group_name_H-M   'P 1'
#
loop_
_entity.id
_entity.type
_entity.pdbx_description
1 polymer ?
#
loop_
_entity_poly.entity_id
_entity_poly.type
_entity_poly.pdbx_seq_one_letter_code
_entity_poly.pdbx_strand_id
1 'polypeptide(L)'
;MAPNKMMALKHICVVFFVLSMTSVNCKTYPPRIESICLSDCVYFIKYNDYKELGDLPRPELENLCKNGSVPRFECELKWEYDGGYISG
;
A
#
# COMPACT_ATOMS: atom_id res chain seq x y z
N MET A 1 19.43 -1.50 -44.60
CA MET A 1 18.01 -1.73 -44.26
C MET A 1 17.97 -2.60 -43.00
N ALA A 2 17.78 -1.99 -41.83
CA ALA A 2 17.73 -2.70 -40.55
C ALA A 2 16.46 -2.30 -39.79
N PRO A 3 15.28 -2.82 -40.16
CA PRO A 3 14.02 -2.39 -39.55
C PRO A 3 13.66 -3.18 -38.28
N ASN A 4 14.33 -4.29 -37.98
CA ASN A 4 13.86 -5.24 -36.96
C ASN A 4 14.48 -5.08 -35.57
N LYS A 5 15.49 -4.22 -35.40
CA LYS A 5 16.11 -3.96 -34.08
C LYS A 5 15.36 -2.91 -33.25
N MET A 6 14.59 -2.02 -33.89
CA MET A 6 13.87 -0.94 -33.21
C MET A 6 12.59 -1.41 -32.49
N MET A 7 11.91 -2.47 -32.97
CA MET A 7 10.70 -2.99 -32.31
C MET A 7 11.01 -3.76 -31.02
N ALA A 8 12.08 -4.56 -30.99
CA ALA A 8 12.45 -5.35 -29.81
C ALA A 8 12.84 -4.46 -28.61
N LEU A 9 13.52 -3.34 -28.86
CA LEU A 9 13.92 -2.39 -27.80
C LEU A 9 12.70 -1.75 -27.11
N LYS A 10 11.65 -1.43 -27.88
CA LYS A 10 10.41 -0.86 -27.32
C LYS A 10 9.70 -1.83 -26.39
N HIS A 11 9.62 -3.12 -26.73
CA HIS A 11 9.02 -4.13 -25.85
C HIS A 11 9.80 -4.30 -24.55
N ILE A 12 11.13 -4.30 -24.60
CA ILE A 12 11.97 -4.38 -23.39
C ILE A 12 11.73 -3.16 -22.50
N CYS A 13 11.72 -1.94 -23.06
CA CYS A 13 11.46 -0.72 -22.27
C CYS A 13 10.06 -0.72 -21.64
N VAL A 14 9.02 -1.17 -22.34
CA VAL A 14 7.66 -1.26 -21.78
C VAL A 14 7.60 -2.29 -20.65
N VAL A 15 8.27 -3.44 -20.79
CA VAL A 15 8.33 -4.45 -19.72
C VAL A 15 9.07 -3.93 -18.49
N PHE A 16 10.21 -3.26 -18.66
CA PHE A 16 10.90 -2.61 -17.54
C PHE A 16 10.08 -1.48 -16.92
N PHE A 17 9.29 -0.74 -17.71
CA PHE A 17 8.41 0.31 -17.22
C PHE A 17 7.25 -0.25 -16.39
N VAL A 18 6.63 -1.36 -16.82
CA VAL A 18 5.59 -2.06 -16.04
C VAL A 18 6.17 -2.65 -14.76
N LEU A 19 7.35 -3.28 -14.83
CA LEU A 19 8.04 -3.82 -13.65
C LEU A 19 8.43 -2.71 -12.66
N SER A 20 8.86 -1.56 -13.17
CA SER A 20 9.18 -0.40 -12.32
C SER A 20 7.94 0.30 -11.75
N MET A 21 6.80 0.30 -12.45
CA MET A 21 5.51 0.74 -11.88
C MET A 21 5.00 -0.23 -10.80
N THR A 22 5.28 -1.53 -10.91
CA THR A 22 4.94 -2.49 -9.83
C THR A 22 5.90 -2.45 -8.64
N SER A 23 7.14 -1.98 -8.82
CA SER A 23 8.11 -1.83 -7.73
C SER A 23 7.95 -0.55 -6.91
N VAL A 24 7.00 0.33 -7.25
CA VAL A 24 6.89 1.66 -6.59
C VAL A 24 6.43 1.57 -5.14
N ASN A 25 5.89 0.45 -4.63
CA ASN A 25 5.52 0.41 -3.20
C ASN A 25 5.37 -0.97 -2.54
N CYS A 26 6.11 -1.99 -2.95
CA CYS A 26 6.18 -3.24 -2.18
C CYS A 26 7.12 -3.10 -0.98
N LYS A 27 6.84 -2.14 -0.09
CA LYS A 27 7.44 -2.14 1.24
C LYS A 27 6.84 -3.30 2.02
N THR A 28 7.63 -4.35 2.22
CA THR A 28 7.25 -5.46 3.09
C THR A 28 7.55 -5.07 4.52
N TYR A 29 6.52 -4.98 5.35
CA TYR A 29 6.67 -4.67 6.77
C TYR A 29 6.77 -5.98 7.57
N PRO A 30 7.46 -5.98 8.72
CA PRO A 30 7.41 -7.10 9.65
C PRO A 30 5.96 -7.47 10.01
N PRO A 31 5.62 -8.77 10.17
CA PRO A 31 4.24 -9.21 10.46
C PRO A 31 3.61 -8.53 11.68
N ARG A 32 4.43 -8.18 12.68
CA ARG A 32 4.00 -7.44 13.86
C ARG A 32 3.47 -6.05 13.51
N ILE A 33 4.16 -5.31 12.64
CA ILE A 33 3.76 -3.97 12.21
C ILE A 33 2.48 -4.05 11.38
N GLU A 34 2.40 -5.00 10.45
CA GLU A 34 1.18 -5.21 9.65
C GLU A 34 -0.03 -5.53 10.52
N SER A 35 0.13 -6.43 11.49
CA SER A 35 -0.96 -6.82 12.39
C SER A 35 -1.45 -5.66 13.25
N ILE A 36 -0.54 -4.82 13.77
CA ILE A 36 -0.94 -3.67 14.60
C ILE A 36 -1.63 -2.62 13.73
N CYS A 37 -1.04 -2.24 12.59
CA CYS A 37 -1.66 -1.29 11.66
C CYS A 37 -3.04 -1.74 11.17
N LEU A 38 -3.21 -3.05 10.95
CA LEU A 38 -4.52 -3.60 10.57
C LEU A 38 -5.54 -3.42 11.68
N SER A 39 -5.15 -3.70 12.93
CA SER A 39 -6.00 -3.51 14.10
C SER A 39 -6.36 -2.04 14.31
N ASP A 40 -5.38 -1.14 14.19
CA ASP A 40 -5.56 0.30 14.35
C ASP A 40 -6.48 0.87 13.26
N CYS A 41 -6.35 0.39 12.04
CA CYS A 41 -7.23 0.75 10.94
C CYS A 41 -8.69 0.32 11.20
N VAL A 42 -8.91 -0.91 11.66
CA VAL A 42 -10.25 -1.39 12.01
C VAL A 42 -10.84 -0.57 13.16
N TYR A 43 -10.03 -0.22 14.16
CA TYR A 43 -10.44 0.66 15.24
C TYR A 43 -10.79 2.06 14.72
N PHE A 44 -9.95 2.62 13.85
CA PHE A 44 -10.17 3.92 13.24
C PHE A 44 -11.52 3.96 12.51
N ILE A 45 -11.83 2.93 11.71
CA ILE A 45 -13.13 2.83 11.01
C ILE A 45 -14.30 2.82 12.00
N LYS A 46 -14.21 2.01 13.06
CA LYS A 46 -15.32 1.84 14.01
C LYS A 46 -15.61 3.07 14.87
N TYR A 47 -14.59 3.86 15.18
CA TYR A 47 -14.70 4.93 16.19
C TYR A 47 -14.60 6.35 15.61
N ASN A 48 -14.18 6.55 14.36
CA ASN A 48 -14.09 7.88 13.72
C ASN A 48 -15.21 8.11 12.69
N ASP A 49 -14.99 9.01 11.72
CA ASP A 49 -15.97 9.45 10.70
C ASP A 49 -16.52 8.34 9.80
N TYR A 50 -16.00 7.11 9.91
CA TYR A 50 -16.40 5.95 9.11
C TYR A 50 -17.37 5.02 9.86
N LYS A 51 -18.10 5.53 10.86
CA LYS A 51 -19.11 4.75 11.60
C LYS A 51 -20.09 4.01 10.70
N GLU A 52 -20.44 4.55 9.53
CA GLU A 52 -21.29 3.89 8.54
C GLU A 52 -20.71 2.58 7.99
N LEU A 53 -19.38 2.47 7.95
CA LEU A 53 -18.66 1.23 7.63
C LEU A 53 -18.42 0.37 8.88
N GLY A 54 -18.55 0.93 10.09
CA GLY A 54 -18.24 0.27 11.37
C GLY A 54 -19.11 -0.94 11.70
N ASP A 55 -20.31 -1.02 11.10
CA ASP A 55 -21.24 -2.14 11.22
C ASP A 55 -20.84 -3.36 10.36
N LEU A 56 -19.89 -3.19 9.43
CA LEU A 56 -19.40 -4.29 8.62
C LEU A 56 -18.70 -5.35 9.48
N PRO A 57 -18.81 -6.64 9.12
CA PRO A 57 -18.12 -7.69 9.85
C PRO A 57 -16.61 -7.50 9.75
N ARG A 58 -15.90 -7.89 10.81
CA ARG A 58 -14.43 -7.67 10.95
C ARG A 58 -13.60 -8.10 9.72
N PRO A 59 -13.86 -9.24 9.06
CA PRO A 59 -13.10 -9.63 7.86
C PRO A 59 -13.21 -8.63 6.70
N GLU A 60 -14.37 -7.97 6.54
CA GLU A 60 -14.57 -6.97 5.50
C GLU A 60 -13.82 -5.68 5.84
N LEU A 61 -13.84 -5.27 7.12
CA LEU A 61 -13.04 -4.14 7.60
C LEU A 61 -11.54 -4.37 7.39
N GLU A 62 -11.05 -5.57 7.72
CA GLU A 62 -9.65 -5.93 7.51
C GLU A 62 -9.27 -5.91 6.03
N ASN A 63 -10.16 -6.31 5.11
CA ASN A 63 -9.91 -6.22 3.68
C ASN A 63 -9.82 -4.77 3.20
N LEU A 64 -10.70 -3.87 3.67
CA LEU A 64 -10.62 -2.44 3.35
C LEU A 64 -9.29 -1.84 3.80
N CYS A 65 -8.84 -2.21 5.00
CA CYS A 65 -7.57 -1.77 5.56
C CYS A 65 -6.35 -2.32 4.80
N LYS A 66 -6.34 -3.59 4.40
CA LYS A 66 -5.27 -4.19 3.58
C LYS A 66 -5.16 -3.55 2.21
N ASN A 67 -6.30 -3.19 1.62
CA ASN A 67 -6.36 -2.57 0.30
C ASN A 67 -6.05 -1.07 0.32
N GLY A 68 -5.75 -0.48 1.49
CA GLY A 68 -5.49 0.96 1.62
C GLY A 68 -6.70 1.82 1.23
N SER A 69 -7.91 1.27 1.31
CA SER A 69 -9.15 1.92 0.87
C SER A 69 -9.78 2.82 1.93
N VAL A 70 -9.10 2.99 3.09
CA VAL A 70 -9.54 3.83 4.20
C VAL A 70 -8.86 5.18 4.08
N PRO A 71 -9.56 6.22 3.59
CA PRO A 71 -8.95 7.53 3.42
C PRO A 71 -8.50 8.09 4.77
N ARG A 72 -7.42 8.86 4.77
CA ARG A 72 -6.87 9.56 5.96
C ARG A 72 -6.37 8.66 7.09
N PHE A 73 -6.48 7.34 6.96
CA PHE A 73 -5.83 6.43 7.87
C PHE A 73 -4.35 6.32 7.50
N GLU A 74 -3.49 6.76 8.41
CA GLU A 74 -2.05 6.57 8.33
C GLU A 74 -1.61 5.73 9.53
N CYS A 75 -0.85 4.66 9.28
CA CYS A 75 -0.31 3.87 10.37
C CYS A 75 1.01 4.47 10.86
N GLU A 76 0.99 5.02 12.07
CA GLU A 76 2.16 5.63 12.73
C GLU A 76 3.35 4.65 12.80
N LEU A 77 3.12 3.38 13.11
CA LEU A 77 4.19 2.37 13.15
C LEU A 77 4.85 2.12 11.79
N LYS A 78 4.10 2.21 10.68
CA LYS A 78 4.70 2.13 9.35
C LYS A 78 5.52 3.38 9.05
N TRP A 79 5.00 4.54 9.45
CA TRP A 79 5.69 5.82 9.28
C TRP A 79 7.00 5.88 10.08
N GLU A 80 7.00 5.42 11.34
CA GLU A 80 8.20 5.28 12.16
C GLU A 80 9.20 4.30 11.54
N TYR A 81 8.73 3.13 11.10
CA TYR A 81 9.57 2.12 10.46
C TYR A 81 10.21 2.64 9.16
N ASP A 82 9.49 3.48 8.44
CA ASP A 82 9.95 4.12 7.20
C ASP A 82 10.96 5.25 7.46
N GLY A 83 11.32 5.51 8.71
CA GLY A 83 12.29 6.54 9.10
C GLY A 83 11.68 7.93 9.21
N GLY A 84 10.37 8.04 9.50
CA GLY A 84 9.65 9.31 9.68
C GLY A 84 10.28 10.28 10.69
N TYR A 85 11.15 9.79 11.57
CA TYR A 85 12.09 10.60 12.34
C TYR A 85 13.39 10.86 11.56
N ILE A 86 13.33 11.61 10.45
CA ILE A 86 14.51 12.38 10.03
C ILE A 86 14.43 13.71 10.77
N SER A 87 14.84 13.70 12.04
CA SER A 87 15.19 14.94 12.74
C SER A 87 16.43 15.51 12.06
N GLY A 88 16.23 16.52 11.22
CA GLY A 88 17.24 17.44 10.71
C GLY A 88 16.92 18.85 11.21
#